data_AF-A0A7X8WGD3-F1
#
_entry.id   AF-A0A7X8WGD3-F1
#
_cell.length_a   1.000
_cell.length_b   1.000
_cell.length_c   1.000
_cell.angle_alpha   90.00
_cell.angle_beta   90.00
_cell.angle_gamma   90.00
#
_symmetry.space_group_name_H-M   'P 1'
#
loop_
_entity.id
_entity.type
_entity.pdbx_description
1 polymer ?
#
loop_
_entity_poly.entity_id
_entity_poly.type
_entity_poly.pdbx_seq_one_letter_code
_entity_poly.pdbx_strand_id
1 'polypeptide(L)' 'MNEVSTLVREYRKQAKLTQEEFALLSGLGIRFVRELEGGKPTVRLDK' A
#
# COMPACT_ATOMS: atom_id res chain seq x y z
N MET A 1 9.85 9.73 -2.97
CA MET A 1 9.08 8.48 -3.18
C MET A 1 9.81 7.41 -2.37
N ASN A 2 9.18 6.89 -1.31
CA ASN A 2 9.82 5.88 -0.46
C ASN A 2 9.88 4.55 -1.21
N GLU A 3 10.99 3.81 -1.09
CA GLU A 3 11.21 2.53 -1.78
C GLU A 3 10.09 1.51 -1.49
N VAL A 4 9.64 1.46 -0.23
CA VAL A 4 8.52 0.62 0.22
C VAL A 4 7.21 0.97 -0.51
N SER A 5 6.91 2.26 -0.70
CA SER A 5 5.71 2.71 -1.41
C SER A 5 5.68 2.23 -2.85
N THR A 6 6.85 2.27 -3.51
CA THR A 6 7.01 1.78 -4.88
C THR A 6 6.85 0.27 -4.95
N LEU A 7 7.52 -0.47 -4.07
CA LEU A 7 7.45 -1.94 -4.02
C LEU A 7 6.02 -2.42 -3.77
N VAL A 8 5.32 -1.86 -2.78
CA VAL A 8 3.92 -2.21 -2.49
C VAL A 8 3.03 -1.99 -3.72
N ARG A 9 3.20 -0.85 -4.41
CA ARG A 9 2.45 -0.53 -5.62
C ARG A 9 2.75 -1.49 -6.77
N GLU A 10 4.00 -1.90 -6.92
CA GLU A 10 4.41 -2.87 -7.94
C GLU A 10 3.83 -4.25 -7.66
N TYR A 11 3.97 -4.77 -6.44
CA TYR A 11 3.39 -6.07 -6.08
C TYR A 11 1.87 -6.09 -6.23
N ARG A 12 1.18 -5.02 -5.84
CA ARG A 12 -0.27 -4.91 -6.05
C ARG A 12 -0.62 -5.01 -7.55
N LYS A 13 0.11 -4.29 -8.41
CA LYS A 13 -0.09 -4.33 -9.86
C LYS A 13 0.23 -5.71 -10.44
N GLN A 14 1.29 -6.36 -9.98
CA GLN A 14 1.65 -7.73 -10.38
C GLN A 14 0.55 -8.73 -10.00
N ALA A 15 -0.06 -8.55 -8.83
CA ALA A 15 -1.23 -9.33 -8.38
C ALA A 15 -2.54 -8.94 -9.10
N LYS A 16 -2.52 -7.94 -10.00
CA LYS A 16 -3.70 -7.41 -10.72
C LYS A 16 -4.83 -6.93 -9.81
N LEU A 17 -4.50 -6.46 -8.61
CA LEU A 17 -5.47 -5.97 -7.63
C LEU A 17 -5.67 -4.45 -7.77
N THR A 18 -6.90 -4.00 -7.58
CA THR A 18 -7.22 -2.61 -7.26
C THR A 18 -6.74 -2.25 -5.85
N GLN A 19 -6.68 -0.96 -5.52
CA GLN A 19 -6.35 -0.53 -4.16
C GLN A 19 -7.39 -0.97 -3.13
N GLU A 20 -8.66 -1.09 -3.54
CA GLU A 20 -9.76 -1.58 -2.70
C GLU A 20 -9.59 -3.06 -2.36
N GLU A 21 -9.35 -3.90 -3.36
CA GLU A 21 -9.12 -5.33 -3.17
C GLU A 21 -7.86 -5.58 -2.33
N PHE A 22 -6.77 -4.86 -2.61
CA PHE A 22 -5.55 -4.98 -1.83
C PHE A 22 -5.74 -4.58 -0.36
N ALA A 23 -6.49 -3.50 -0.12
CA ALA A 23 -6.83 -3.05 1.23
C ALA A 23 -7.65 -4.13 1.97
N LEU A 24 -8.68 -4.68 1.31
CA LEU A 24 -9.53 -5.73 1.86
C LEU A 24 -8.74 -7.00 2.20
N LEU A 25 -7.96 -7.51 1.24
CA LEU A 25 -7.18 -8.74 1.40
C LEU A 25 -6.07 -8.62 2.45
N SER A 26 -5.51 -7.42 2.62
CA SER A 26 -4.45 -7.16 3.60
C SER A 26 -4.98 -6.77 4.98
N GLY A 27 -6.30 -6.65 5.15
CA GLY A 27 -6.90 -6.13 6.39
C GLY A 27 -6.54 -4.66 6.67
N LEU A 28 -6.18 -3.90 5.64
CA LEU A 28 -5.79 -2.49 5.74
C LEU A 28 -6.96 -1.58 5.37
N GLY A 29 -7.00 -0.39 5.95
CA GLY A 29 -7.92 0.65 5.48
C GLY A 29 -7.52 1.18 4.10
N ILE A 30 -8.48 1.41 3.20
CA ILE A 30 -8.21 1.97 1.87
C ILE A 30 -7.46 3.31 1.91
N ARG A 31 -7.74 4.15 2.92
CA ARG A 31 -7.02 5.42 3.14
C ARG A 31 -5.54 5.18 3.40
N PHE A 32 -5.21 4.17 4.21
CA PHE A 32 -3.83 3.80 4.48
C PHE A 32 -3.09 3.35 3.22
N VAL A 33 -3.71 2.48 2.41
CA VAL A 33 -3.14 2.02 1.13
C VAL A 33 -2.88 3.19 0.18
N ARG A 34 -3.82 4.14 0.07
CA ARG A 34 -3.64 5.35 -0.76
C ARG A 34 -2.49 6.22 -0.30
N GLU A 35 -2.37 6.48 1.00
CA GLU A 35 -1.25 7.25 1.55
C GLU A 35 0.08 6.49 1.36
N LEU A 36 0.07 5.18 1.63
CA LEU A 36 1.24 4.31 1.49
C LEU A 36 1.77 4.34 0.06
N GLU A 37 0.93 4.10 -0.95
CA GLU A 37 1.33 4.16 -2.37
C GLU A 37 1.58 5.59 -2.87
N GLY A 38 0.98 6.59 -2.23
CA GLY A 38 1.19 8.02 -2.48
C GLY A 38 2.52 8.56 -1.95
N GLY A 39 3.31 7.73 -1.24
CA GLY A 39 4.62 8.10 -0.74
C GLY A 39 4.58 8.75 0.64
N LYS A 40 3.69 8.30 1.53
CA LYS A 40 3.63 8.76 2.93
C LYS A 40 5.05 8.84 3.52
N PRO A 41 5.44 9.99 4.12
CA PRO A 41 6.83 10.22 4.55
C PRO A 41 7.26 9.26 5.65
N THR A 42 6.32 8.81 6.48
CA THR A 42 6.57 7.84 7.56
C THR A 42 5.50 6.75 7.55
N VAL A 43 5.95 5.50 7.47
CA VAL A 43 5.13 4.32 7.72
C VAL A 43 5.65 3.71 9.00
N ARG A 44 4.81 3.69 10.03
CA ARG A 44 5.10 2.96 11.25
C ARG A 44 4.75 1.50 11.03
N LEU A 45 5.75 0.63 11.16
CA LEU A 45 5.58 -0.82 11.07
C LEU A 45 5.49 -1.47 12.47
N ASP A 46 5.36 -0.68 13.55
CA ASP A 46 5.26 -1.20 14.91
C ASP A 46 3.83 -1.58 15.30
N LYS A 47 3.64 -2.88 15.50
CA LYS A 47 3.32 -3.51 16.79
C LYS A 47 4.02 -4.86 16.86
#